data_AF-A0A937NAG2-F1
#
_entry.id   AF-A0A937NAG2-F1
#
_cell.length_a   1.000
_cell.length_b   1.000
_cell.length_c   1.000
_cell.angle_alpha   90.00
_cell.angle_beta   90.00
_cell.angle_gamma   90.00
#
_symmetry.space_group_name_H-M   'P 1'
#
loop_
_entity.id
_entity.type
_entity.pdbx_description
1 polymer ?
#
loop_
_entity_poly.entity_id
_entity_poly.type
_entity_poly.pdbx_seq_one_letter_code
_entity_poly.pdbx_strand_id
1 'polypeptide(L)'
;MAMQSPSQRTLSTYGNGKPYAPARGRYAPRARVEDQLTNVPPVVQGRPSAGEFLRKIAREMKIRFYQPSTVKNYRNALKSFLRWYGGPPHRVTREDVREFLLYLVDAGVGSSHVSSHLFAIRNAFDKMC
;
A
#
# COMPACT_ATOMS: atom_id res chain seq x y z
N MET A 1 -68.69 4.01 3.48
CA MET A 1 -67.41 4.69 3.17
C MET A 1 -66.36 4.19 4.17
N ALA A 2 -65.50 3.25 3.78
CA ALA A 2 -64.44 2.74 4.66
C ALA A 2 -63.09 3.29 4.17
N MET A 3 -62.44 4.12 5.01
CA MET A 3 -61.08 4.60 4.77
C MET A 3 -60.11 3.42 4.91
N GLN A 4 -59.45 3.03 3.83
CA GLN A 4 -58.35 2.09 3.88
C GLN A 4 -57.11 2.80 4.47
N SER A 5 -56.63 2.31 5.61
CA SER A 5 -55.36 2.71 6.19
C SER A 5 -54.21 2.44 5.21
N PRO A 6 -53.27 3.38 5.01
CA PRO A 6 -52.12 3.15 4.14
C PRO A 6 -51.21 2.09 4.76
N SER A 7 -50.86 1.07 3.96
CA SER A 7 -49.96 0.00 4.34
C SER A 7 -48.58 0.56 4.72
N GLN A 8 -48.14 0.29 5.95
CA GLN A 8 -46.79 0.62 6.39
C GLN A 8 -45.79 -0.22 5.58
N ARG A 9 -45.18 0.38 4.56
CA ARG A 9 -44.02 -0.21 3.87
C ARG A 9 -42.87 -0.28 4.87
N THR A 10 -42.57 -1.48 5.35
CA THR A 10 -41.38 -1.73 6.17
C THR A 10 -40.14 -1.43 5.34
N LEU A 11 -39.47 -0.31 5.64
CA LEU A 11 -38.20 0.05 5.04
C LEU A 11 -37.17 -1.03 5.40
N SER A 12 -36.62 -1.70 4.40
CA SER A 12 -35.52 -2.65 4.62
C SER A 12 -34.35 -1.91 5.28
N THR A 13 -33.71 -2.56 6.26
CA THR A 13 -32.64 -1.98 7.08
C THR A 13 -31.34 -2.75 6.86
N TYR A 14 -30.21 -2.10 7.12
CA TYR A 14 -28.93 -2.79 7.28
C TYR A 14 -28.99 -3.75 8.48
N GLY A 15 -28.04 -4.69 8.60
CA GLY A 15 -27.95 -5.61 9.75
C GLY A 15 -27.75 -4.94 11.12
N ASN A 16 -27.61 -3.60 11.16
CA ASN A 16 -27.57 -2.79 12.39
C ASN A 16 -28.89 -2.02 12.64
N GLY A 17 -29.98 -2.38 11.96
CA GLY A 17 -31.31 -1.79 12.15
C GLY A 17 -31.50 -0.40 11.53
N LYS A 18 -30.47 0.19 10.90
CA LYS A 18 -30.62 1.49 10.22
C LYS A 18 -31.29 1.30 8.86
N PRO A 19 -32.27 2.12 8.47
CA PRO A 19 -32.82 2.11 7.12
C PRO A 19 -31.72 2.24 6.07
N TYR A 20 -31.85 1.55 4.93
CA TYR A 20 -30.92 1.74 3.83
C TYR A 20 -30.82 3.22 3.47
N ALA A 21 -29.62 3.78 3.56
CA ALA A 21 -29.39 5.13 3.09
C ALA A 21 -29.45 5.11 1.55
N PRO A 22 -30.19 6.02 0.90
CA PRO A 22 -30.15 6.12 -0.55
C PRO A 22 -28.69 6.36 -0.98
N ALA A 23 -28.25 5.66 -2.02
CA ALA A 23 -26.94 5.90 -2.60
C ALA A 23 -26.81 7.40 -2.88
N ARG A 24 -25.70 8.03 -2.47
CA ARG A 24 -25.51 9.50 -2.53
C ARG A 24 -25.61 10.09 -3.95
N GLY A 25 -25.78 9.25 -4.97
CA GLY A 25 -26.01 9.62 -6.36
C GLY A 25 -24.71 9.68 -7.15
N ARG A 26 -24.84 9.60 -8.49
CA ARG A 26 -23.72 9.76 -9.43
C ARG A 26 -22.95 11.07 -9.23
N TYR A 27 -23.64 12.08 -8.72
CA TYR A 27 -23.18 13.47 -8.57
C TYR A 27 -22.94 13.88 -7.11
N ALA A 28 -22.91 12.93 -6.16
CA ALA A 28 -22.42 13.24 -4.81
C ALA A 28 -21.06 13.94 -4.91
N PRO A 29 -20.78 14.98 -4.12
CA PRO A 29 -19.45 15.58 -4.09
C PRO A 29 -18.44 14.50 -3.68
N ARG A 30 -17.76 13.93 -4.68
CA ARG A 30 -16.54 13.16 -4.50
C ARG A 30 -15.46 14.19 -4.22
N ALA A 31 -14.54 13.91 -3.30
CA ALA A 31 -13.29 14.65 -3.28
C ALA A 31 -12.74 14.68 -4.72
N ARG A 32 -12.23 15.84 -5.16
CA ARG A 32 -11.77 16.06 -6.53
C ARG A 32 -10.79 14.93 -6.91
N VAL A 33 -11.08 14.17 -7.96
CA VAL A 33 -10.07 13.35 -8.64
C VAL A 33 -9.42 14.29 -9.65
N GLU A 34 -8.33 14.94 -9.23
CA GLU A 34 -7.49 15.72 -10.14
C GLU A 34 -6.49 14.76 -10.80
N ASP A 35 -6.77 14.38 -12.04
CA ASP A 35 -5.82 13.72 -12.94
C ASP A 35 -5.88 14.49 -14.26
N GLN A 36 -4.78 15.13 -14.65
CA GLN A 36 -4.73 15.88 -15.91
C GLN A 36 -3.55 15.54 -16.82
N LEU A 37 -2.65 14.63 -16.46
CA LEU A 37 -1.53 14.09 -17.28
C LEU A 37 -0.67 13.29 -16.28
N THR A 38 -0.77 11.96 -16.23
CA THR A 38 -0.41 11.22 -14.99
C THR A 38 1.09 11.18 -14.68
N ASN A 39 1.55 12.22 -13.97
CA ASN A 39 2.73 12.23 -13.13
C ASN A 39 2.25 11.73 -11.75
N VAL A 40 2.15 10.40 -11.56
CA VAL A 40 1.64 9.83 -10.30
C VAL A 40 2.56 10.32 -9.17
N PRO A 41 2.06 11.08 -8.18
CA PRO A 41 2.89 11.47 -7.06
C PRO A 41 3.50 10.23 -6.41
N PRO A 42 4.79 10.26 -6.01
CA PRO A 42 5.42 9.09 -5.43
C PRO A 42 4.61 8.63 -4.23
N VAL A 43 4.43 7.32 -4.13
CA VAL A 43 3.61 6.64 -3.12
C VAL A 43 4.11 7.00 -1.72
N VAL A 44 5.42 7.15 -1.60
CA VAL A 44 6.10 7.62 -0.41
C VAL A 44 6.65 9.02 -0.68
N GLN A 45 6.21 9.99 0.13
CA GLN A 45 6.66 11.37 0.05
C GLN A 45 7.37 11.80 1.33
N GLY A 46 8.28 12.77 1.20
CA GLY A 46 8.93 13.43 2.33
C GLY A 46 9.98 12.57 3.03
N ARG A 47 9.99 12.61 4.37
CA ARG A 47 10.97 11.93 5.23
C ARG A 47 10.29 10.85 6.06
N PRO A 48 9.88 9.72 5.45
CA PRO A 48 9.11 8.69 6.13
C PRO A 48 9.96 8.01 7.22
N SER A 49 9.30 7.55 8.27
CA SER A 49 9.88 6.54 9.16
C SER A 49 9.95 5.18 8.44
N ALA A 50 10.84 4.28 8.88
CA ALA A 50 10.94 2.93 8.31
C ALA A 50 9.60 2.16 8.37
N GLY A 51 8.87 2.27 9.48
CA GLY A 51 7.56 1.64 9.64
C GLY A 51 6.50 2.22 8.70
N GLU A 52 6.50 3.54 8.51
CA GLU A 52 5.60 4.21 7.57
C GLU A 52 5.90 3.82 6.11
N PHE A 53 7.18 3.83 5.74
CA PHE A 53 7.66 3.38 4.44
C PHE A 53 7.15 1.98 4.11
N LEU A 54 7.39 1.00 5.00
CA LEU A 54 6.94 -0.38 4.81
C LEU A 54 5.41 -0.50 4.67
N ARG A 55 4.64 0.28 5.43
CA ARG A 55 3.17 0.28 5.32
C ARG A 55 2.70 0.85 3.99
N LYS A 56 3.26 1.97 3.55
CA LYS A 56 2.92 2.62 2.27
C LYS A 56 3.25 1.73 1.07
N ILE A 57 4.45 1.16 1.04
CA ILE A 57 4.89 0.22 0.00
C ILE A 57 4.00 -1.03 -0.04
N ALA A 58 3.72 -1.65 1.11
CA ALA A 58 2.86 -2.84 1.14
C ALA A 58 1.41 -2.54 0.71
N ARG A 59 0.89 -1.36 1.05
CA ARG A 59 -0.43 -0.90 0.58
C ARG A 59 -0.43 -0.72 -0.94
N GLU A 60 0.59 -0.09 -1.49
CA GLU A 60 0.71 0.13 -2.92
C GLU A 60 0.83 -1.16 -3.72
N MET A 61 1.65 -2.11 -3.26
CA MET A 61 1.75 -3.42 -3.92
C MET A 61 0.39 -4.12 -4.01
N LYS A 62 -0.46 -3.98 -2.97
CA LYS A 62 -1.84 -4.51 -3.01
C LYS A 62 -2.72 -3.78 -4.03
N ILE A 63 -2.60 -2.45 -4.12
CA ILE A 63 -3.33 -1.65 -5.13
C ILE A 63 -2.92 -2.07 -6.55
N ARG A 64 -1.64 -2.39 -6.75
CA ARG A 64 -1.10 -2.89 -8.02
C ARG A 64 -1.32 -4.39 -8.26
N PHE A 65 -2.20 -5.04 -7.49
CA PHE A 65 -2.56 -6.46 -7.62
C PHE A 65 -1.38 -7.45 -7.53
N TYR A 66 -0.37 -7.16 -6.71
CA TYR A 66 0.68 -8.14 -6.43
C TYR A 66 0.11 -9.31 -5.62
N GLN A 67 0.63 -10.51 -5.87
CA GLN A 67 0.26 -11.70 -5.10
C GLN A 67 0.55 -11.51 -3.61
N PRO A 68 -0.31 -11.97 -2.68
CA PRO A 68 -0.12 -11.80 -1.24
C PRO A 68 1.23 -12.34 -0.73
N SER A 69 1.69 -13.45 -1.31
CA SER A 69 3.01 -14.04 -1.03
C SER A 69 4.15 -13.09 -1.42
N THR A 70 4.06 -12.45 -2.59
CA THR A 70 5.03 -11.45 -3.06
C THR A 70 5.04 -10.21 -2.17
N VAL A 71 3.88 -9.71 -1.78
CA VAL A 71 3.77 -8.57 -0.84
C VAL A 71 4.48 -8.91 0.48
N LYS A 72 4.24 -10.11 1.03
CA LYS A 72 4.88 -10.58 2.26
C LYS A 72 6.40 -10.68 2.09
N ASN A 73 6.86 -11.30 0.99
CA ASN A 73 8.27 -11.49 0.71
C ASN A 73 9.01 -10.14 0.60
N TYR A 74 8.51 -9.23 -0.23
CA TYR A 74 9.14 -7.93 -0.45
C TYR A 74 9.12 -7.07 0.81
N ARG A 75 8.01 -7.09 1.57
CA ARG A 75 7.95 -6.39 2.86
C ARG A 75 9.00 -6.92 3.83
N ASN A 76 9.21 -8.23 3.90
CA ASN A 76 10.23 -8.82 4.78
C ASN A 76 11.65 -8.46 4.31
N ALA A 77 11.89 -8.50 3.00
CA ALA A 77 13.16 -8.11 2.40
C ALA A 77 13.52 -6.65 2.72
N LEU A 78 12.57 -5.72 2.52
CA LEU A 78 12.72 -4.30 2.86
C LEU A 78 12.89 -4.08 4.37
N LYS A 79 12.15 -4.83 5.20
CA LYS A 79 12.29 -4.76 6.66
C LYS A 79 13.70 -5.18 7.09
N SER A 80 14.25 -6.24 6.50
CA SER A 80 15.61 -6.70 6.77
C SER A 80 16.64 -5.64 6.40
N PHE A 81 16.52 -5.09 5.18
CA PHE A 81 17.39 -4.03 4.70
C PHE A 81 17.36 -2.78 5.59
N LEU A 82 16.18 -2.25 5.89
CA LEU A 82 16.05 -1.05 6.73
C LEU A 82 16.53 -1.29 8.17
N ARG A 83 16.42 -2.52 8.68
CA ARG A 83 16.97 -2.89 9.99
C ARG A 83 18.50 -2.89 9.96
N TRP A 84 19.11 -3.43 8.91
CA TRP A 84 20.57 -3.40 8.72
C TRP A 84 21.08 -1.97 8.54
N TYR A 85 20.39 -1.16 7.73
CA TYR A 85 20.78 0.23 7.44
C TYR A 85 20.69 1.13 8.69
N GLY A 86 19.73 0.90 9.57
CA GLY A 86 19.60 1.63 10.85
C GLY A 86 19.16 3.10 10.73
N GLY A 87 19.12 3.67 9.53
CA GLY A 87 18.69 5.03 9.24
C GLY A 87 17.29 5.15 8.60
N PRO A 88 16.84 6.39 8.36
CA PRO A 88 15.56 6.62 7.70
C PRO A 88 15.66 6.38 6.17
N PRO A 89 14.63 5.80 5.53
CA PRO A 89 14.66 5.40 4.11
C PRO A 89 15.06 6.52 3.13
N HIS A 90 14.73 7.78 3.40
CA HIS A 90 15.05 8.91 2.53
C HIS A 90 16.55 9.25 2.44
N ARG A 91 17.39 8.63 3.28
CA ARG A 91 18.85 8.79 3.25
C ARG A 91 19.57 7.63 2.57
N VAL A 92 18.84 6.59 2.18
CA VAL A 92 19.41 5.42 1.51
C VAL A 92 20.00 5.84 0.17
N THR A 93 21.25 5.45 -0.04
CA THR A 93 22.00 5.65 -1.28
C THR A 93 22.13 4.34 -2.05
N ARG A 94 22.64 4.43 -3.29
CA ARG A 94 22.96 3.23 -4.07
C ARG A 94 24.08 2.40 -3.44
N GLU A 95 25.02 3.05 -2.75
CA GLU A 95 26.13 2.34 -2.10
C GLU A 95 25.64 1.54 -0.90
N ASP A 96 24.72 2.09 -0.11
CA ASP A 96 24.09 1.35 1.01
C ASP A 96 23.42 0.05 0.54
N VAL A 97 22.82 0.07 -0.65
CA VAL A 97 22.23 -1.13 -1.26
C VAL A 97 23.31 -2.13 -1.67
N ARG A 98 24.44 -1.66 -2.23
CA ARG A 98 25.56 -2.53 -2.62
C ARG A 98 26.20 -3.19 -1.41
N GLU A 99 26.48 -2.41 -0.37
CA GLU A 99 27.04 -2.88 0.91
C GLU A 99 26.10 -3.89 1.58
N PHE A 100 24.79 -3.65 1.55
CA PHE A 100 23.83 -4.63 2.08
C PHE A 100 23.86 -5.95 1.31
N LEU A 101 23.91 -5.90 -0.02
CA LEU A 101 23.94 -7.12 -0.84
C LEU A 101 25.26 -7.87 -0.66
N LEU A 102 26.38 -7.16 -0.52
CA LEU A 102 27.68 -7.75 -0.17
C LEU A 102 27.60 -8.43 1.20
N TYR A 103 27.05 -7.75 2.21
CA TYR A 103 26.81 -8.34 3.54
C TYR A 103 25.99 -9.64 3.47
N LEU A 104 24.95 -9.72 2.63
CA LEU A 104 24.19 -10.96 2.46
C LEU A 104 25.02 -12.07 1.81
N VAL A 105 25.85 -11.73 0.81
CA VAL A 105 26.73 -12.69 0.13
C VAL A 105 27.78 -13.23 1.10
N ASP A 106 28.43 -12.36 1.88
CA ASP A 106 29.44 -12.74 2.87
C ASP A 106 28.83 -13.57 4.01
N ALA A 107 27.56 -13.36 4.33
CA ALA A 107 26.81 -14.18 5.27
C ALA A 107 26.39 -15.55 4.70
N GLY A 108 26.77 -15.89 3.46
CA GLY A 108 26.46 -17.17 2.82
C GLY A 108 25.02 -17.32 2.35
N VAL A 109 24.30 -16.20 2.16
CA VAL A 109 22.90 -16.23 1.70
C VAL A 109 22.84 -16.65 0.23
N GLY A 110 21.97 -17.61 -0.10
CA GLY A 110 21.79 -18.10 -1.47
C GLY A 110 21.38 -17.01 -2.46
N SER A 111 21.83 -17.15 -3.70
CA SER A 111 21.67 -16.16 -4.78
C SER A 111 20.22 -15.76 -5.07
N SER A 112 19.27 -16.70 -4.96
CA SER A 112 17.84 -16.44 -5.13
C SER A 112 17.28 -15.51 -4.05
N HIS A 113 17.78 -15.63 -2.82
CA HIS A 113 17.36 -14.81 -1.70
C HIS A 113 17.99 -13.41 -1.81
N VAL A 114 19.27 -13.30 -2.18
CA VAL A 114 19.92 -12.00 -2.49
C VAL A 114 19.17 -11.28 -3.61
N SER A 115 18.82 -11.99 -4.69
CA SER A 115 18.03 -11.44 -5.79
C SER A 115 16.66 -10.94 -5.33
N SER A 116 16.00 -11.68 -4.44
CA SER A 116 14.72 -11.26 -3.85
C SER A 116 14.85 -9.94 -3.07
N HIS A 117 15.94 -9.75 -2.33
CA HIS A 117 16.23 -8.46 -1.67
C HIS A 117 16.44 -7.34 -2.69
N LEU A 118 17.30 -7.55 -3.69
CA LEU A 118 17.57 -6.55 -4.72
C LEU A 118 16.28 -6.11 -5.44
N PHE A 119 15.44 -7.06 -5.87
CA PHE A 119 14.19 -6.73 -6.55
C PHE A 119 13.20 -6.00 -5.65
N ALA A 120 13.10 -6.38 -4.37
CA ALA A 120 12.24 -5.68 -3.42
C ALA A 120 12.69 -4.22 -3.21
N ILE A 121 14.01 -4.01 -3.05
CA ILE A 121 14.61 -2.68 -2.87
C ILE A 121 14.36 -1.82 -4.11
N ARG A 122 14.73 -2.30 -5.30
CA ARG A 122 14.50 -1.55 -6.56
C ARG A 122 13.03 -1.25 -6.78
N ASN A 123 12.15 -2.21 -6.52
CA ASN A 123 10.71 -1.97 -6.68
C ASN A 123 10.18 -0.88 -5.75
N ALA A 124 10.68 -0.80 -4.51
CA ALA A 124 10.27 0.23 -3.57
C ALA A 124 10.87 1.61 -3.89
N PHE A 125 12.18 1.68 -4.14
CA PHE A 125 12.88 2.95 -4.32
C PHE A 125 12.77 3.51 -5.74
N ASP A 126 12.75 2.67 -6.78
CA ASP A 126 12.73 3.15 -8.17
C ASP A 126 11.30 3.42 -8.67
N LYS A 127 10.28 2.72 -8.15
CA LYS A 127 8.90 2.75 -8.72
C LYS A 127 7.82 3.32 -7.79
N MET A 128 8.16 3.58 -6.54
CA MET A 128 7.19 4.01 -5.51
C MET A 128 7.69 5.22 -4.70
N CYS A 129 8.93 5.65 -4.90
CA CYS A 129 9.50 6.85 -4.28
C CYS A 129 9.81 7.90 -5.34
#